data_AF-A0A958NRX5-F1
#
_entry.id   AF-A0A958NRX5-F1
#
_cell.length_a   1.000
_cell.length_b   1.000
_cell.length_c   1.000
_cell.angle_alpha   90.00
_cell.angle_beta   90.00
_cell.angle_gamma   90.00
#
_symmetry.space_group_name_H-M   'P 1'
#
loop_
_entity.id
_entity.type
_entity.pdbx_description
1 polymer ?
#
loop_
_entity_poly.entity_id
_entity_poly.type
_entity_poly.pdbx_seq_one_letter_code
_entity_poly.pdbx_strand_id
1 'polypeptide(L)'
;MGTSLKWLLFGILGVILLGCDRQIHTPLKGDPGVPIREIVGSKYCKPAGEGEYASLEGVVDSKGFDGSHYYAEGGGCIERPLLDTWAVTHNGDALKWSEASIKSPMVRTPTEEVLFLFTTHYEAGSLIKPNWKINWYHTIANGTFEAPERILIVYKKEWGTSFISHWEGNITLERLDENVTAFSMYNSISGTRIDEKNAVGGVHDLLDNFRRHKPNWEYLQEQK
;
A
#
# COMPACT_ATOMS: atom_id res chain seq x y z
N MET A 1 -8.68 -4.93 71.17
CA MET A 1 -10.12 -4.71 70.98
C MET A 1 -10.30 -3.66 69.88
N GLY A 2 -11.08 -3.98 68.84
CA GLY A 2 -11.57 -3.05 67.80
C GLY A 2 -10.67 -2.92 66.56
N THR A 3 -10.81 -3.74 65.51
CA THR A 3 -11.61 -3.50 64.28
C THR A 3 -11.22 -2.20 63.56
N SER A 4 -10.78 -2.20 62.30
CA SER A 4 -11.64 -2.47 61.14
C SER A 4 -10.79 -2.53 59.86
N LEU A 5 -10.85 -3.67 59.18
CA LEU A 5 -10.33 -3.90 57.83
C LEU A 5 -11.46 -3.53 56.85
N LYS A 6 -11.43 -2.34 56.25
CA LYS A 6 -12.37 -1.96 55.18
C LYS A 6 -11.74 -2.19 53.81
N TRP A 7 -12.01 -3.36 53.28
CA TRP A 7 -11.96 -3.65 51.85
C TRP A 7 -13.01 -2.81 51.14
N LEU A 8 -12.58 -1.85 50.32
CA LEU A 8 -13.43 -1.21 49.32
C LEU A 8 -13.06 -1.79 47.95
N LEU A 9 -13.72 -2.91 47.66
CA LEU A 9 -13.96 -3.41 46.31
C LEU A 9 -14.85 -2.40 45.59
N PHE A 10 -14.25 -1.42 44.92
CA PHE A 10 -14.95 -0.69 43.86
C PHE A 10 -14.73 -1.47 42.55
N GLY A 11 -15.78 -2.18 42.14
CA GLY A 11 -15.84 -2.92 40.89
C GLY A 11 -15.60 -2.00 39.70
N ILE A 12 -14.48 -2.21 39.03
CA ILE A 12 -14.30 -1.77 37.66
C ILE A 12 -15.22 -2.67 36.83
N LEU A 13 -16.43 -2.18 36.53
CA LEU A 13 -17.20 -2.65 35.39
C LEU A 13 -16.39 -2.27 34.15
N GLY A 14 -15.37 -3.07 33.83
CA GLY A 14 -14.70 -3.05 32.56
C GLY A 14 -15.71 -3.54 31.54
N VAL A 15 -16.49 -2.63 30.98
CA VAL A 15 -17.21 -2.90 29.74
C VAL A 15 -16.13 -3.10 28.69
N ILE A 16 -15.64 -4.33 28.59
CA ILE A 16 -14.89 -4.78 27.42
C ILE A 16 -15.95 -4.76 26.31
N LEU A 17 -16.09 -3.61 25.66
CA LEU A 17 -16.69 -3.53 24.34
C LEU A 17 -15.74 -4.31 23.43
N LEU A 18 -15.86 -5.65 23.46
CA LEU A 18 -15.47 -6.52 22.37
C LEU A 18 -16.36 -6.09 21.22
N GLY A 19 -15.99 -5.00 20.55
CA GLY A 19 -16.61 -4.60 19.29
C GLY A 19 -16.56 -5.84 18.42
N CYS A 20 -17.74 -6.39 18.12
CA CYS A 20 -17.82 -7.59 17.30
C CYS A 20 -17.08 -7.29 16.00
N ASP A 21 -15.98 -7.98 15.78
CA ASP A 21 -15.18 -7.88 14.56
C ASP A 21 -16.07 -8.34 13.40
N ARG A 22 -16.71 -7.38 12.74
CA ARG A 22 -17.54 -7.64 11.58
C ARG A 22 -16.63 -7.63 10.37
N GLN A 23 -16.67 -8.73 9.63
CA GLN A 23 -16.05 -8.81 8.33
C GLN A 23 -16.80 -7.87 7.38
N ILE A 24 -16.07 -6.93 6.78
CA ILE A 24 -16.59 -5.95 5.84
C ILE A 24 -16.08 -6.30 4.46
N HIS A 25 -16.99 -6.56 3.53
CA HIS A 25 -16.68 -6.55 2.10
C HIS A 25 -16.74 -5.11 1.61
N THR A 26 -15.68 -4.67 0.94
CA THR A 26 -15.60 -3.33 0.37
C THR A 26 -15.73 -3.49 -1.15
N PRO A 27 -16.91 -3.19 -1.73
CA PRO A 27 -17.10 -3.36 -3.16
C PRO A 27 -16.12 -2.47 -3.92
N LEU A 28 -15.60 -2.99 -5.04
CA LEU A 28 -14.77 -2.21 -5.95
C LEU A 28 -15.62 -1.07 -6.50
N LYS A 29 -15.21 0.17 -6.22
CA LYS A 29 -15.74 1.36 -6.88
C LYS A 29 -14.76 1.82 -7.94
N GLY A 30 -15.27 2.14 -9.12
CA GLY A 30 -14.46 2.60 -10.25
C GLY A 30 -13.72 1.46 -10.97
N ASP A 31 -13.15 1.83 -12.10
CA ASP A 31 -12.38 0.96 -12.97
C ASP A 31 -10.98 0.70 -12.37
N PRO A 32 -10.54 -0.57 -12.22
CA PRO A 32 -9.19 -0.89 -11.75
C PRO A 32 -8.05 -0.44 -12.67
N GLY A 33 -8.33 -0.17 -13.96
CA GLY A 33 -7.37 0.37 -14.91
C GLY A 33 -7.19 1.89 -14.85
N VAL A 34 -8.01 2.58 -14.04
CA VAL A 34 -7.98 4.03 -13.88
C VAL A 34 -7.40 4.40 -12.52
N PRO A 35 -6.45 5.35 -12.45
CA PRO A 35 -5.89 5.76 -11.17
C PRO A 35 -6.97 6.40 -10.29
N ILE A 36 -6.89 6.14 -8.99
CA ILE A 36 -7.78 6.76 -8.00
C ILE A 36 -7.53 8.27 -7.96
N ARG A 37 -6.26 8.65 -8.08
CA ARG A 37 -5.81 10.02 -8.24
C ARG A 37 -4.68 10.06 -9.25
N GLU A 38 -4.82 10.92 -10.25
CA GLU A 38 -3.78 11.13 -11.26
C GLU A 38 -2.57 11.78 -10.61
N ILE A 39 -1.43 11.08 -10.65
CA ILE A 39 -0.17 11.55 -10.07
C ILE A 39 0.95 11.23 -11.06
N VAL A 40 1.75 12.25 -11.34
CA VAL A 40 2.89 12.16 -12.24
C VAL A 40 4.15 11.86 -11.42
N GLY A 41 4.81 10.74 -11.70
CA GLY A 41 6.00 10.27 -10.99
C GLY A 41 7.15 11.29 -11.02
N SER A 42 7.42 11.87 -12.18
CA SER A 42 8.50 12.85 -12.40
C SER A 42 8.37 14.13 -11.57
N LYS A 43 7.21 14.40 -10.94
CA LYS A 43 7.07 15.47 -9.94
C LYS A 43 8.01 15.28 -8.75
N TYR A 44 8.17 14.03 -8.30
CA TYR A 44 8.91 13.68 -7.09
C TYR A 44 10.35 13.27 -7.34
N CYS A 45 10.70 12.93 -8.57
CA CYS A 45 12.03 12.50 -8.95
C CYS A 45 12.62 13.47 -9.97
N LYS A 46 13.49 14.38 -9.50
CA LYS A 46 14.11 15.43 -10.33
C LYS A 46 15.61 15.19 -10.46
N PRO A 47 16.21 15.47 -11.62
CA PRO A 47 17.66 15.46 -11.75
C PRO A 47 18.29 16.53 -10.84
N ALA A 48 19.33 16.16 -10.12
CA ALA A 48 20.19 17.04 -9.31
C ALA A 48 21.32 17.68 -10.15
N GLY A 49 21.55 17.20 -11.37
CA GLY A 49 22.67 17.59 -12.24
C GLY A 49 22.89 16.56 -13.35
N GLU A 50 24.09 16.51 -13.93
CA GLU A 50 24.45 15.47 -14.90
C GLU A 50 24.44 14.08 -14.24
N GLY A 51 23.38 13.30 -14.48
CA GLY A 51 23.30 11.89 -14.10
C GLY A 51 22.95 11.61 -12.63
N GLU A 52 22.76 12.62 -11.79
CA GLU A 52 22.33 12.45 -10.39
C GLU A 52 20.86 12.84 -10.21
N TYR A 53 20.16 12.20 -9.27
CA TYR A 53 18.77 12.50 -8.94
C TYR A 53 18.61 12.97 -7.49
N ALA A 54 17.87 14.07 -7.30
CA ALA A 54 17.87 14.86 -6.06
C ALA A 54 17.03 14.27 -4.91
N SER A 55 16.17 13.28 -5.15
CA SER A 55 15.19 12.79 -4.15
C SER A 55 15.35 11.32 -3.81
N LEU A 56 16.53 10.96 -3.30
CA LEU A 56 16.71 9.69 -2.59
C LEU A 56 15.91 9.68 -1.27
N GLU A 57 15.74 10.82 -0.60
CA GLU A 57 14.83 10.92 0.54
C GLU A 57 13.41 11.16 -0.02
N GLY A 58 12.53 10.15 0.08
CA GLY A 58 11.17 10.23 -0.45
C GLY A 58 10.42 11.45 0.09
N VAL A 59 9.59 12.07 -0.75
CA VAL A 59 8.85 13.30 -0.43
C VAL A 59 7.38 13.00 -0.32
N VAL A 60 6.72 13.51 0.72
CA VAL A 60 5.26 13.58 0.82
C VAL A 60 4.84 15.01 0.59
N ASP A 61 4.07 15.25 -0.48
CA ASP A 61 3.68 16.58 -0.94
C ASP A 61 2.29 17.00 -0.46
N SER A 62 1.36 16.06 -0.38
CA SER A 62 0.03 16.33 0.20
C SER A 62 -0.40 15.23 1.15
N LYS A 63 -1.12 15.62 2.21
CA LYS A 63 -1.67 14.71 3.21
C LYS A 63 -2.78 15.40 3.98
N GLY A 64 -3.66 14.62 4.59
CA GLY A 64 -4.68 15.15 5.48
C GLY A 64 -5.85 14.20 5.68
N PHE A 65 -7.00 14.77 6.01
CA PHE A 65 -8.27 14.07 6.17
C PHE A 65 -9.30 14.68 5.22
N ASP A 66 -9.96 13.86 4.39
CA ASP A 66 -10.93 14.32 3.38
C ASP A 66 -12.38 14.37 3.90
N GLY A 67 -12.57 14.15 5.21
CA GLY A 67 -13.88 14.03 5.84
C GLY A 67 -14.27 12.57 6.14
N SER A 68 -13.65 11.60 5.49
CA SER A 68 -13.91 10.16 5.69
C SER A 68 -12.63 9.32 5.84
N HIS A 69 -11.53 9.73 5.21
CA HIS A 69 -10.29 8.98 5.13
C HIS A 69 -9.08 9.87 5.39
N TYR A 70 -8.05 9.29 6.00
CA TYR A 70 -6.73 9.89 5.99
C TYR A 70 -6.06 9.55 4.67
N TYR A 71 -5.37 10.52 4.07
CA TYR A 71 -4.68 10.32 2.82
C TYR A 71 -3.27 10.90 2.84
N ALA A 72 -2.43 10.38 1.96
CA ALA A 72 -1.11 10.93 1.65
C ALA A 72 -0.79 10.74 0.16
N GLU A 73 -0.06 11.69 -0.40
CA GLU A 73 0.49 11.69 -1.74
C GLU A 73 1.99 11.98 -1.66
N GLY A 74 2.80 11.14 -2.29
CA GLY A 74 4.24 11.34 -2.29
C GLY A 74 4.95 10.47 -3.31
N GLY A 75 6.28 10.52 -3.30
CA GLY A 75 7.09 9.78 -4.24
C GLY A 75 8.59 9.95 -4.05
N GLY A 76 9.37 9.47 -5.01
CA GLY A 76 10.82 9.61 -5.02
C GLY A 76 11.47 8.84 -6.17
N CYS A 77 12.80 8.86 -6.23
CA CYS A 77 13.56 8.12 -7.23
C CYS A 77 13.89 6.70 -6.77
N ILE A 78 13.91 5.75 -7.69
CA ILE A 78 14.45 4.41 -7.49
C ILE A 78 15.53 4.21 -8.55
N GLU A 79 16.78 4.02 -8.10
CA GLU A 79 17.95 3.76 -8.96
C GLU A 79 17.92 2.30 -9.45
N ARG A 80 16.91 2.01 -10.25
CA ARG A 80 16.67 0.72 -10.88
C ARG A 80 15.84 0.90 -12.16
N PRO A 81 16.07 0.08 -13.21
CA PRO A 81 15.20 0.03 -14.39
C PRO A 81 13.72 -0.17 -14.05
N LEU A 82 12.82 0.31 -14.90
CA LEU A 82 11.37 0.24 -14.67
C LEU A 82 10.86 -1.20 -14.53
N LEU A 83 11.29 -2.11 -15.40
CA LEU A 83 10.86 -3.51 -15.35
C LEU A 83 11.33 -4.20 -14.07
N ASP A 84 12.58 -3.99 -13.67
CA ASP A 84 13.13 -4.51 -12.42
C ASP A 84 12.37 -3.96 -11.21
N THR A 85 12.01 -2.68 -11.23
CA THR A 85 11.21 -2.03 -10.18
C THR A 85 9.80 -2.60 -10.12
N TRP A 86 9.15 -2.81 -11.26
CA TRP A 86 7.83 -3.44 -11.32
C TRP A 86 7.87 -4.90 -10.86
N ALA A 87 8.90 -5.65 -11.20
CA ALA A 87 9.07 -7.02 -10.75
C ALA A 87 9.22 -7.12 -9.21
N VAL A 88 9.60 -6.06 -8.50
CA VAL A 88 9.57 -6.02 -7.03
C VAL A 88 8.16 -6.18 -6.48
N THR A 89 7.14 -5.72 -7.19
CA THR A 89 5.76 -5.82 -6.69
C THR A 89 5.24 -7.26 -6.64
N HIS A 90 5.95 -8.18 -7.28
CA HIS A 90 5.67 -9.62 -7.24
C HIS A 90 6.45 -10.32 -6.12
N ASN A 91 7.24 -9.58 -5.35
CA ASN A 91 7.85 -10.03 -4.11
C ASN A 91 6.91 -9.69 -2.95
N GLY A 92 6.31 -10.72 -2.33
CA GLY A 92 5.38 -10.53 -1.21
C GLY A 92 5.97 -9.68 -0.08
N ASP A 93 7.25 -9.84 0.24
CA ASP A 93 7.90 -9.06 1.30
C ASP A 93 7.97 -7.56 0.98
N ALA A 94 8.06 -7.19 -0.30
CA ALA A 94 8.10 -5.80 -0.73
C ALA A 94 6.74 -5.08 -0.61
N LEU A 95 5.64 -5.85 -0.53
CA LEU A 95 4.29 -5.29 -0.37
C LEU A 95 3.84 -5.21 1.09
N LYS A 96 4.74 -5.51 2.05
CA LYS A 96 4.45 -5.42 3.49
C LYS A 96 4.25 -3.96 3.90
N TRP A 97 3.23 -3.75 4.73
CA TRP A 97 2.95 -2.47 5.36
C TRP A 97 3.31 -2.55 6.84
N SER A 98 4.29 -1.77 7.29
CA SER A 98 4.74 -1.80 8.68
C SER A 98 4.98 -3.25 9.18
N GLU A 99 4.46 -3.61 10.36
CA GLU A 99 4.59 -4.92 10.99
C GLU A 99 3.59 -5.98 10.48
N ALA A 100 2.88 -5.72 9.37
CA ALA A 100 1.91 -6.67 8.83
C ALA A 100 2.62 -7.89 8.21
N SER A 101 2.14 -9.07 8.57
CA SER A 101 2.49 -10.30 7.86
C SER A 101 1.67 -10.44 6.59
N ILE A 102 2.27 -11.05 5.56
CA ILE A 102 1.62 -11.37 4.30
C ILE A 102 1.60 -12.87 4.12
N LYS A 103 0.44 -13.41 3.76
CA LYS A 103 0.35 -14.76 3.18
C LYS A 103 0.55 -14.66 1.67
N SER A 104 1.14 -15.70 1.07
CA SER A 104 1.49 -15.72 -0.35
C SER A 104 0.40 -15.12 -1.24
N PRO A 105 0.74 -14.15 -2.12
CA PRO A 105 -0.21 -13.57 -3.04
C PRO A 105 -0.90 -14.64 -3.88
N MET A 106 -2.21 -14.51 -4.06
CA MET A 106 -3.00 -15.42 -4.90
C MET A 106 -3.27 -14.74 -6.24
N VAL A 107 -2.71 -15.28 -7.32
CA VAL A 107 -2.97 -14.82 -8.68
C VAL A 107 -4.44 -15.01 -9.03
N ARG A 108 -5.02 -14.03 -9.73
CA ARG A 108 -6.41 -14.06 -10.22
C ARG A 108 -6.40 -13.81 -11.73
N THR A 109 -7.49 -14.20 -12.39
CA THR A 109 -7.74 -13.80 -13.77
C THR A 109 -7.98 -12.28 -13.82
N PRO A 110 -7.20 -11.52 -14.60
CA PRO A 110 -7.38 -10.09 -14.73
C PRO A 110 -8.56 -9.74 -15.66
N THR A 111 -8.95 -8.47 -15.71
CA THR A 111 -9.90 -7.91 -16.68
C THR A 111 -9.17 -7.51 -17.97
N GLU A 112 -9.88 -7.14 -19.04
CA GLU A 112 -9.26 -6.78 -20.34
C GLU A 112 -8.23 -5.64 -20.25
N GLU A 113 -8.44 -4.69 -19.34
CA GLU A 113 -7.58 -3.52 -19.14
C GLU A 113 -6.46 -3.77 -18.11
N VAL A 114 -6.52 -4.89 -17.40
CA VAL A 114 -5.57 -5.24 -16.34
C VAL A 114 -4.66 -6.34 -16.84
N LEU A 115 -3.35 -6.15 -16.67
CA LEU A 115 -2.38 -7.14 -17.09
C LEU A 115 -2.12 -8.17 -15.99
N PHE A 116 -1.99 -7.72 -14.74
CA PHE A 116 -1.84 -8.61 -13.59
C PHE A 116 -2.84 -8.26 -12.50
N LEU A 117 -3.44 -9.30 -11.93
CA LEU A 117 -4.26 -9.21 -10.73
C LEU A 117 -3.84 -10.25 -9.72
N PHE A 118 -3.50 -9.82 -8.52
CA PHE A 118 -3.34 -10.72 -7.39
C PHE A 118 -4.00 -10.18 -6.13
N THR A 119 -4.43 -11.10 -5.27
CA THR A 119 -4.98 -10.80 -3.96
C THR A 119 -3.94 -11.14 -2.89
N THR A 120 -3.59 -10.17 -2.05
CA THR A 120 -2.67 -10.36 -0.92
C THR A 120 -3.47 -10.35 0.39
N HIS A 121 -3.23 -11.35 1.25
CA HIS A 121 -3.86 -11.43 2.57
C HIS A 121 -2.87 -10.95 3.63
N TYR A 122 -3.27 -9.90 4.36
CA TYR A 122 -2.53 -9.27 5.43
C TYR A 122 -3.10 -9.66 6.80
N GLU A 123 -2.21 -9.83 7.78
CA GLU A 123 -2.56 -9.96 9.19
C GLU A 123 -1.58 -9.15 10.04
N ALA A 124 -2.07 -8.37 11.01
CA ALA A 124 -1.24 -7.57 11.92
C ALA A 124 -1.67 -7.74 13.38
N GLY A 125 -0.77 -7.43 14.33
CA GLY A 125 -1.06 -7.45 15.77
C GLY A 125 -0.95 -8.83 16.45
N SER A 126 -0.91 -8.84 17.78
CA SER A 126 -0.72 -10.05 18.59
C SER A 126 -1.99 -10.48 19.34
N LEU A 127 -2.65 -9.54 20.03
CA LEU A 127 -3.84 -9.83 20.86
C LEU A 127 -5.16 -9.73 20.08
N ILE A 128 -5.33 -8.65 19.32
CA ILE A 128 -6.38 -8.51 18.32
C ILE A 128 -5.66 -8.56 16.98
N LYS A 129 -6.10 -9.45 16.08
CA LYS A 129 -5.45 -9.69 14.79
C LYS A 129 -6.29 -9.16 13.63
N PRO A 130 -6.26 -7.84 13.34
CA PRO A 130 -6.80 -7.32 12.09
C PRO A 130 -6.26 -8.13 10.93
N ASN A 131 -7.17 -8.58 10.08
CA ASN A 131 -6.86 -9.26 8.84
C ASN A 131 -7.67 -8.64 7.70
N TRP A 132 -7.07 -8.56 6.52
CA TRP A 132 -7.71 -7.99 5.34
C TRP A 132 -7.05 -8.49 4.06
N LYS A 133 -7.81 -8.42 2.97
CA LYS A 133 -7.37 -8.76 1.62
C LYS A 133 -7.34 -7.50 0.77
N ILE A 134 -6.26 -7.32 0.05
CA ILE A 134 -6.09 -6.24 -0.94
C ILE A 134 -5.90 -6.88 -2.31
N ASN A 135 -6.66 -6.39 -3.28
CA ASN A 135 -6.42 -6.68 -4.69
C ASN A 135 -5.46 -5.65 -5.26
N TRP A 136 -4.48 -6.13 -6.03
CA TRP A 136 -3.47 -5.34 -6.72
C TRP A 136 -3.66 -5.51 -8.22
N TYR A 137 -3.97 -4.41 -8.91
CA TYR A 137 -4.26 -4.34 -10.34
C TYR A 137 -3.10 -3.64 -11.02
N HIS A 138 -2.41 -4.31 -11.93
CA HIS A 138 -1.28 -3.74 -12.66
C HIS A 138 -1.67 -3.52 -14.11
N THR A 139 -1.44 -2.30 -14.61
CA THR A 139 -1.69 -1.92 -16.00
C THR A 139 -0.48 -1.22 -16.58
N ILE A 140 -0.27 -1.37 -17.88
CA ILE A 140 0.71 -0.58 -18.62
C ILE A 140 -0.04 0.66 -19.10
N ALA A 141 0.16 1.77 -18.40
CA ALA A 141 -0.48 3.04 -18.74
C ALA A 141 0.15 3.67 -20.00
N ASN A 142 1.43 3.38 -20.29
CA ASN A 142 2.10 3.80 -21.50
C ASN A 142 3.25 2.85 -21.88
N GLY A 143 3.48 2.66 -23.18
CA GLY A 143 4.47 1.73 -23.74
C GLY A 143 3.89 0.33 -24.03
N THR A 144 4.78 -0.67 -24.11
CA THR A 144 4.41 -2.09 -24.29
C THR A 144 4.89 -2.92 -23.11
N PHE A 145 4.57 -4.23 -23.09
CA PHE A 145 5.05 -5.13 -22.04
C PHE A 145 6.58 -5.27 -22.04
N GLU A 146 7.20 -5.29 -23.22
CA GLU A 146 8.65 -5.41 -23.39
C GLU A 146 9.37 -4.08 -23.13
N ALA A 147 8.70 -2.97 -23.40
CA ALA A 147 9.24 -1.63 -23.23
C ALA A 147 8.20 -0.71 -22.57
N PRO A 148 7.87 -0.92 -21.27
CA PRO A 148 6.94 -0.04 -20.60
C PRO A 148 7.62 1.31 -20.38
N GLU A 149 6.83 2.37 -20.51
CA GLU A 149 7.24 3.74 -20.18
C GLU A 149 6.57 4.18 -18.88
N ARG A 150 5.34 3.71 -18.63
CA ARG A 150 4.60 3.96 -17.41
C ARG A 150 3.75 2.75 -17.02
N ILE A 151 3.82 2.39 -15.73
CA ILE A 151 3.04 1.32 -15.12
C ILE A 151 2.18 1.94 -14.02
N LEU A 152 0.90 1.61 -14.02
CA LEU A 152 -0.05 1.96 -12.99
C LEU A 152 -0.39 0.73 -12.17
N ILE A 153 -0.37 0.87 -10.86
CA ILE A 153 -0.72 -0.17 -9.92
C ILE A 153 -1.81 0.38 -9.01
N VAL A 154 -3.04 -0.08 -9.18
CA VAL A 154 -4.15 0.27 -8.29
C VAL A 154 -4.26 -0.81 -7.23
N TYR A 155 -4.46 -0.43 -5.97
CA TYR A 155 -4.73 -1.40 -4.91
C TYR A 155 -5.96 -1.02 -4.11
N LYS A 156 -6.80 -2.01 -3.78
CA LYS A 156 -8.07 -1.80 -3.07
C LYS A 156 -8.33 -2.93 -2.09
N LYS A 157 -8.72 -2.59 -0.86
CA LYS A 157 -9.25 -3.54 0.10
C LYS A 157 -10.50 -4.19 -0.49
N GLU A 158 -10.51 -5.51 -0.55
CA GLU A 158 -11.67 -6.31 -0.97
C GLU A 158 -12.49 -6.76 0.23
N TRP A 159 -11.80 -7.23 1.28
CA TRP A 159 -12.41 -7.91 2.41
C TRP A 159 -11.56 -7.75 3.66
N GLY A 160 -12.16 -7.86 4.83
CA GLY A 160 -11.42 -7.96 6.09
C GLY A 160 -12.17 -7.35 7.26
N THR A 161 -11.49 -7.40 8.41
CA THR A 161 -11.95 -6.85 9.68
C THR A 161 -12.29 -5.36 9.59
N SER A 162 -13.18 -4.89 10.46
CA SER A 162 -13.58 -3.47 10.52
C SER A 162 -12.51 -2.55 11.11
N PHE A 163 -11.43 -3.13 11.66
CA PHE A 163 -10.26 -2.37 12.13
C PHE A 163 -9.60 -1.55 11.01
N ILE A 164 -9.71 -2.00 9.77
CA ILE A 164 -9.39 -1.23 8.57
C ILE A 164 -10.65 -1.18 7.73
N SER A 165 -11.47 -0.14 7.89
CA SER A 165 -12.75 -0.03 7.19
C SER A 165 -12.58 0.28 5.71
N HIS A 166 -11.54 1.03 5.35
CA HIS A 166 -11.25 1.44 3.98
C HIS A 166 -9.74 1.45 3.77
N TRP A 167 -9.30 0.97 2.62
CA TRP A 167 -7.93 1.14 2.17
C TRP A 167 -7.87 1.02 0.65
N GLU A 168 -7.41 2.07 -0.01
CA GLU A 168 -7.12 2.05 -1.42
C GLU A 168 -5.98 3.01 -1.76
N GLY A 169 -5.46 2.88 -2.96
CA GLY A 169 -4.50 3.81 -3.51
C GLY A 169 -4.06 3.41 -4.90
N ASN A 170 -3.12 4.19 -5.43
CA ASN A 170 -2.43 3.83 -6.65
C ASN A 170 -0.96 4.20 -6.56
N ILE A 171 -0.13 3.42 -7.25
CA ILE A 171 1.30 3.66 -7.46
C ILE A 171 1.49 3.86 -8.96
N THR A 172 2.21 4.91 -9.33
CA THR A 172 2.67 5.13 -10.70
C THR A 172 4.19 4.94 -10.72
N LEU A 173 4.66 4.04 -11.58
CA LEU A 173 6.06 3.85 -11.89
C LEU A 173 6.30 4.40 -13.30
N GLU A 174 7.26 5.31 -13.45
CA GLU A 174 7.57 5.95 -14.72
C GLU A 174 9.07 5.84 -15.01
N ARG A 175 9.41 5.44 -16.23
CA ARG A 175 10.79 5.40 -16.68
C ARG A 175 11.29 6.83 -16.86
N LEU A 176 12.36 7.20 -16.16
CA LEU A 176 13.06 8.47 -16.42
C LEU A 176 14.26 8.27 -17.36
N ASP A 177 15.01 7.19 -17.14
CA ASP A 177 16.07 6.73 -18.02
C ASP A 177 16.20 5.19 -17.93
N GLU A 178 17.28 4.61 -18.46
CA GLU A 178 17.50 3.16 -18.46
C GLU A 178 17.66 2.56 -17.06
N ASN A 179 18.13 3.35 -16.09
CA ASN A 179 18.51 2.91 -14.75
C ASN A 179 17.70 3.58 -13.64
N VAL A 180 16.79 4.51 -13.95
CA VAL A 180 16.02 5.24 -12.94
C VAL A 180 14.52 5.21 -13.22
N THR A 181 13.79 4.84 -12.17
CA THR A 181 12.33 4.83 -12.13
C THR A 181 11.84 5.90 -11.17
N ALA A 182 10.95 6.76 -11.63
CA ALA A 182 10.17 7.62 -10.76
C ALA A 182 9.03 6.83 -10.13
N PHE A 183 8.93 6.90 -8.80
CA PHE A 183 7.83 6.35 -8.03
C PHE A 183 6.94 7.49 -7.54
N SER A 184 5.63 7.32 -7.67
CA SER A 184 4.65 8.15 -6.97
C SER A 184 3.49 7.32 -6.49
N MET A 185 2.83 7.80 -5.43
CA MET A 185 1.79 7.05 -4.77
C MET A 185 0.75 7.96 -4.16
N TYR A 186 -0.52 7.57 -4.33
CA TYR A 186 -1.64 8.00 -3.51
C TYR A 186 -2.01 6.88 -2.55
N ASN A 187 -2.21 7.21 -1.27
CA ASN A 187 -2.72 6.29 -0.27
C ASN A 187 -3.93 6.92 0.42
N SER A 188 -5.04 6.19 0.53
CA SER A 188 -6.23 6.57 1.29
C SER A 188 -6.62 5.43 2.22
N ILE A 189 -6.74 5.71 3.52
CA ILE A 189 -6.98 4.69 4.54
C ILE A 189 -7.86 5.23 5.68
N SER A 190 -8.75 4.38 6.18
CA SER A 190 -9.49 4.64 7.41
C SER A 190 -9.73 3.37 8.21
N GLY A 191 -9.87 3.52 9.52
CA GLY A 191 -10.03 2.40 10.43
C GLY A 191 -9.87 2.80 11.89
N THR A 192 -9.90 1.79 12.75
CA THR A 192 -9.69 1.98 14.18
C THR A 192 -8.21 2.25 14.46
N ARG A 193 -7.89 3.39 15.09
CA ARG A 193 -6.51 3.84 15.36
C ARG A 193 -5.67 4.09 14.10
N ILE A 194 -6.33 4.32 12.96
CA ILE A 194 -5.68 4.86 11.78
C ILE A 194 -5.67 6.38 11.90
N ASP A 195 -4.52 6.99 11.64
CA ASP A 195 -4.32 8.43 11.59
C ASP A 195 -3.52 8.84 10.33
N GLU A 196 -3.23 10.15 10.20
CA GLU A 196 -2.44 10.68 9.09
C GLU A 196 -1.04 10.05 8.99
N LYS A 197 -0.42 9.69 10.12
CA LYS A 197 0.92 9.08 10.11
C LYS A 197 0.90 7.71 9.48
N ASN A 198 -0.19 6.96 9.61
CA ASN A 198 -0.34 5.69 8.91
C ASN A 198 -0.40 5.89 7.39
N ALA A 199 -1.14 6.90 6.91
CA ALA A 199 -1.22 7.19 5.48
C ALA A 199 0.15 7.59 4.90
N VAL A 200 0.86 8.49 5.59
CA VAL A 200 2.22 8.97 5.26
C VAL A 200 3.24 7.84 5.33
N GLY A 201 3.21 7.05 6.41
CA GLY A 201 4.10 5.92 6.62
C GLY A 201 3.98 4.89 5.50
N GLY A 202 2.77 4.62 5.01
CA GLY A 202 2.56 3.72 3.88
C GLY A 202 3.28 4.16 2.60
N VAL A 203 3.35 5.47 2.32
CA VAL A 203 4.07 6.00 1.15
C VAL A 203 5.58 5.78 1.29
N HIS A 204 6.14 6.07 2.47
CA HIS A 204 7.56 5.86 2.74
C HIS A 204 7.93 4.36 2.73
N ASP A 205 7.15 3.54 3.43
CA ASP A 205 7.39 2.10 3.55
C ASP A 205 7.43 1.43 2.19
N LEU A 206 6.47 1.73 1.29
CA LEU A 206 6.46 1.12 -0.04
C LEU A 206 7.58 1.62 -0.94
N LEU A 207 7.86 2.93 -0.97
CA LEU A 207 8.99 3.46 -1.73
C LEU A 207 10.29 2.78 -1.31
N ASP A 208 10.51 2.67 0.00
CA ASP A 208 11.67 2.02 0.57
C ASP A 208 11.73 0.53 0.27
N ASN A 209 10.58 -0.16 0.33
CA ASN A 209 10.52 -1.58 0.00
C ASN A 209 10.89 -1.80 -1.47
N PHE A 210 10.46 -0.95 -2.38
CA PHE A 210 10.80 -1.05 -3.81
C PHE A 210 12.31 -0.86 -4.04
N ARG A 211 12.94 0.03 -3.27
CA ARG A 211 14.40 0.24 -3.30
C ARG A 211 15.18 -0.95 -2.75
N ARG A 212 14.73 -1.50 -1.61
CA ARG A 212 15.49 -2.49 -0.83
C ARG A 212 15.29 -3.94 -1.29
N HIS A 213 14.10 -4.29 -1.77
CA HIS A 213 13.81 -5.68 -2.13
C HIS A 213 14.28 -6.03 -3.54
N LYS A 214 14.56 -7.32 -3.73
CA LYS A 214 14.95 -7.86 -5.03
C LYS A 214 13.73 -8.03 -5.94
N PRO A 215 13.90 -7.82 -7.26
CA PRO A 215 12.90 -8.17 -8.27
C PRO A 215 12.49 -9.65 -8.16
N ASN A 216 11.20 -9.95 -8.30
CA ASN A 216 10.71 -11.32 -8.48
C ASN A 216 10.23 -11.51 -9.93
N TRP A 217 11.10 -12.10 -10.75
CA TRP A 217 10.85 -12.28 -12.18
C TRP A 217 10.00 -13.49 -12.53
N GLU A 218 9.91 -14.48 -11.64
CA GLU A 218 9.22 -15.75 -11.90
C GLU A 218 7.77 -15.48 -12.33
N TYR A 219 7.06 -14.63 -11.59
CA TYR A 219 5.68 -14.23 -11.90
C TYR A 219 5.51 -13.48 -13.22
N LEU A 220 6.47 -12.61 -13.59
CA LEU A 220 6.37 -11.84 -14.84
C LEU A 220 6.65 -12.70 -16.07
N GLN A 221 7.42 -13.78 -15.93
CA GLN A 221 7.80 -14.66 -17.03
C GLN A 221 6.72 -15.68 -17.37
N GLU A 222 5.98 -16.17 -16.38
CA GLU A 222 4.92 -17.17 -16.56
C GLU A 222 3.70 -16.67 -17.36
N GLN A 223 3.60 -15.36 -17.59
CA GLN A 223 2.46 -14.73 -18.27
C GLN A 223 2.76 -14.27 -19.71
N LYS A 224 3.96 -14.58 -20.23
CA LYS A 224 4.30 -14.44 -21.66
C LYS A 224 3.85 -15.64 -22.46
#